data_AF-A0A847N910-F1
#
_entry.id   AF-A0A847N910-F1
#
_cell.length_a   1.000
_cell.length_b   1.000
_cell.length_c   1.000
_cell.angle_alpha   90.00
_cell.angle_beta   90.00
_cell.angle_gamma   90.00
#
_symmetry.space_group_name_H-M   'P 1'
#
loop_
_entity.id
_entity.type
_entity.pdbx_description
1 polymer ?
#
loop_
_entity_poly.entity_id
_entity_poly.type
_entity_poly.pdbx_seq_one_letter_code
_entity_poly.pdbx_strand_id
1 'polypeptide(L)' 'MKKVELLAPAGNFKALAAAVESGADAVYLGGNKFSARAYADNFDGQSLAEAARFAHIRGV' A
#
# COMPACT_ATOMS: atom_id res chain seq x y z
N MET A 1 -27.18 2.01 2.62
CA MET A 1 -26.06 2.94 2.35
C MET A 1 -24.88 2.13 1.83
N LYS A 2 -24.15 2.64 0.83
CA LYS A 2 -22.86 2.05 0.43
C LYS A 2 -21.85 2.30 1.55
N LYS A 3 -21.08 1.28 1.94
CA LYS A 3 -19.96 1.44 2.87
C LYS A 3 -18.94 2.40 2.24
N VAL A 4 -18.47 3.38 3.00
CA VAL A 4 -17.36 4.26 2.59
C VAL A 4 -16.07 3.45 2.68
N GLU A 5 -15.24 3.52 1.65
CA GLU A 5 -13.92 2.88 1.61
C GLU A 5 -12.85 3.84 2.17
N LEU A 6 -12.10 3.39 3.18
CA LEU A 6 -10.96 4.13 3.71
C LEU A 6 -9.70 3.79 2.91
N LEU A 7 -9.30 4.70 2.03
CA LEU A 7 -8.06 4.61 1.24
C LEU A 7 -6.89 5.29 1.95
N ALA A 8 -5.80 4.54 2.20
CA ALA A 8 -4.60 5.05 2.86
C ALA A 8 -3.35 5.07 1.96
N PRO A 9 -2.47 6.10 2.07
CA PRO A 9 -1.17 6.10 1.42
C PRO A 9 -0.18 5.14 2.09
N ALA A 10 0.53 4.35 1.30
CA ALA A 10 1.67 3.57 1.77
C ALA A 10 2.93 3.91 0.97
N GLY A 11 3.87 4.61 1.61
CA GLY A 11 5.14 4.98 1.00
C GLY A 11 6.20 3.89 1.03
N ASN A 12 6.08 2.91 1.93
CA ASN A 12 6.97 1.78 2.13
C ASN A 12 6.21 0.66 2.85
N PHE A 13 6.85 -0.49 3.07
CA PHE A 13 6.20 -1.66 3.68
C PHE A 13 5.74 -1.41 5.13
N LYS A 14 6.46 -0.60 5.91
CA LYS A 14 6.05 -0.26 7.28
C LYS A 14 4.74 0.54 7.28
N ALA A 15 4.63 1.53 6.39
CA ALA A 15 3.41 2.31 6.23
C ALA A 15 2.25 1.45 5.71
N LEU A 16 2.50 0.53 4.77
CA LEU A 16 1.52 -0.46 4.31
C LEU A 16 0.97 -1.28 5.47
N ALA A 17 1.86 -1.90 6.27
CA ALA A 17 1.45 -2.70 7.41
C ALA A 17 0.65 -1.86 8.41
N ALA A 18 1.12 -0.65 8.74
CA ALA A 18 0.40 0.24 9.65
C ALA A 18 -1.00 0.58 9.14
N ALA A 19 -1.16 0.89 7.85
CA ALA A 19 -2.46 1.20 7.25
C ALA A 19 -3.44 0.02 7.33
N VAL A 20 -2.99 -1.17 6.95
CA VAL A 20 -3.81 -2.37 6.96
C VAL A 20 -4.21 -2.75 8.39
N GLU A 21 -3.26 -2.79 9.33
CA GLU A 21 -3.53 -3.14 10.73
C GLU A 21 -4.37 -2.07 11.46
N SER A 22 -4.44 -0.85 10.91
CA SER A 22 -5.31 0.23 11.41
C SER A 22 -6.72 0.21 10.80
N GLY A 23 -7.03 -0.75 9.92
CA GLY A 23 -8.37 -0.92 9.34
C GLY A 23 -8.63 -0.11 8.08
N ALA A 24 -7.61 0.23 7.29
CA ALA A 24 -7.82 0.70 5.93
C ALA A 24 -8.55 -0.36 5.10
N ASP A 25 -9.50 0.07 4.25
CA ASP A 25 -10.19 -0.82 3.31
C ASP A 25 -9.41 -0.97 2.00
N ALA A 26 -8.56 0.02 1.67
CA ALA A 26 -7.71 0.01 0.48
C ALA A 26 -6.41 0.79 0.72
N VAL A 27 -5.37 0.49 -0.06
CA VAL A 27 -4.10 1.21 -0.02
C VAL A 27 -3.65 1.66 -1.41
N TYR A 28 -3.06 2.85 -1.49
CA TYR A 28 -2.36 3.28 -2.69
C TYR A 28 -0.86 3.43 -2.41
N LEU A 29 -0.06 2.90 -3.32
CA LEU A 29 1.39 2.85 -3.22
C LEU A 29 2.02 2.91 -4.61
N GLY A 30 3.24 3.43 -4.68
CA GLY A 30 3.94 3.70 -5.94
C GLY A 30 5.19 2.86 -6.07
N GLY A 31 5.47 2.43 -7.30
CA GLY A 31 6.74 1.80 -7.65
C GLY A 31 7.83 2.82 -8.00
N ASN A 32 9.09 2.42 -7.93
CA ASN A 32 10.27 3.28 -8.20
C ASN A 32 10.21 4.06 -9.53
N LYS A 33 9.63 3.48 -10.59
CA LYS A 33 9.58 4.10 -11.93
C LYS A 33 8.42 5.06 -12.16
N PHE A 34 7.44 5.09 -11.25
CA PHE A 34 6.18 5.81 -11.42
C PHE A 34 5.80 6.66 -10.19
N SER A 35 6.74 6.82 -9.26
CA SER A 35 6.58 7.68 -8.08
C SER A 35 7.07 9.10 -8.38
N ALA A 36 6.31 10.11 -7.98
CA ALA A 36 6.76 11.51 -7.99
C ALA A 36 7.94 11.77 -7.04
N ARG A 37 8.25 10.81 -6.14
CA ARG A 37 9.35 10.89 -5.18
C ARG A 37 10.48 9.94 -5.60
N ALA A 38 11.32 10.40 -6.52
CA ALA A 38 12.43 9.63 -7.10
C ALA A 38 13.44 9.05 -6.07
N TYR A 39 13.50 9.61 -4.86
CA TYR A 39 14.46 9.22 -3.80
C TYR A 39 13.82 8.64 -2.54
N ALA A 40 12.50 8.38 -2.55
CA ALA A 40 11.86 7.70 -1.42
C ALA A 40 12.14 6.18 -1.48
N ASP A 41 12.09 5.51 -0.33
CA ASP A 41 12.02 4.03 -0.21
C ASP A 41 10.72 3.51 -0.83
N ASN A 42 10.55 3.67 -2.15
CA ASN A 42 9.39 3.17 -2.86
C ASN A 42 9.55 1.67 -3.13
N PHE A 43 8.46 1.04 -3.54
CA PHE A 43 8.45 -0.38 -3.85
C PHE A 43 9.15 -0.64 -5.20
N ASP A 44 9.98 -1.67 -5.24
CA ASP A 44 10.42 -2.30 -6.48
C ASP A 44 9.40 -3.37 -6.95
N GLY A 45 9.68 -4.04 -8.07
CA GLY A 45 8.75 -5.04 -8.61
C GLY A 45 8.48 -6.21 -7.68
N GLN A 46 9.47 -6.65 -6.89
CA GLN A 46 9.32 -7.79 -5.98
C GLN A 46 8.53 -7.39 -4.72
N SER A 47 8.88 -6.26 -4.11
CA SER A 47 8.19 -5.72 -2.95
C SER A 47 6.77 -5.26 -3.28
N LEU A 48 6.47 -4.84 -4.51
CA LEU A 48 5.09 -4.62 -4.98
C LEU A 48 4.29 -5.91 -4.98
N ALA A 49 4.85 -7.01 -5.50
CA ALA A 49 4.17 -8.30 -5.51
C ALA A 49 3.94 -8.83 -4.08
N GLU A 50 4.89 -8.58 -3.18
CA GLU A 50 4.74 -8.90 -1.76
C GLU A 50 3.70 -8.03 -1.07
N ALA A 51 3.68 -6.72 -1.34
CA ALA A 51 2.69 -5.80 -0.82
C ALA A 51 1.26 -6.19 -1.24
N ALA A 52 1.06 -6.53 -2.52
CA ALA A 52 -0.22 -6.98 -3.04
C ALA A 52 -0.68 -8.27 -2.35
N ARG A 53 0.21 -9.25 -2.21
CA ARG A 53 -0.08 -10.49 -1.46
C ARG A 53 -0.42 -10.21 0.00
N PHE A 54 0.34 -9.32 0.65
CA PHE A 54 0.14 -8.95 2.05
C PHE A 54 -1.24 -8.32 2.28
N ALA A 55 -1.67 -7.41 1.39
CA ALA A 55 -2.96 -6.74 1.44
C ALA A 55 -4.11 -7.72 1.18
N HIS A 56 -4.03 -8.50 0.09
CA HIS A 56 -5.10 -9.44 -0.28
C HIS A 56 -5.38 -10.50 0.80
N ILE A 57 -4.34 -11.02 1.47
CA ILE A 57 -4.51 -11.99 2.57
C ILE A 57 -5.31 -11.39 3.75
N ARG A 58 -5.29 -10.06 3.92
CA ARG A 58 -5.97 -9.31 4.98
C ARG A 58 -7.28 -8.66 4.52
N GLY A 59 -7.70 -8.88 3.28
CA GLY A 59 -8.92 -8.31 2.72
C GLY A 59 -8.83 -6.81 2.42
N VAL A 60 -7.61 -6.31 2.15
CA VAL A 60 -7.31 -4.95 1.68
C VAL A 60 -6.83 -4.98 0.25
#